data_AF-A0A5C6AXP9-F1
#
_entry.id   AF-A0A5C6AXP9-F1
#
_cell.length_a   1.000
_cell.length_b   1.000
_cell.length_c   1.000
_cell.angle_alpha   90.00
_cell.angle_beta   90.00
_cell.angle_gamma   90.00
#
_symmetry.space_group_name_H-M   'P 1'
#
loop_
_entity.id
_entity.type
_entity.pdbx_description
1 polymer ?
#
loop_
_entity_poly.entity_id
_entity_poly.type
_entity_poly.pdbx_seq_one_letter_code
_entity_poly.pdbx_strand_id
1 'polypeptide(L)'
;MSKKTVPELIEILVSLWATPRVPQYMVDARASLEMPMQCTSKPVIESPEIAGFPPDLASFWLHFESVCLFQDVNYGQWGLKLLSQPDSRSVTSRSFSEFLECYSDVEGQKFWEPQFGS
;
A
#
# COMPACT_ATOMS: atom_id res chain seq x y z
N MET A 1 -2.07 -23.70 15.58
CA MET A 1 -2.28 -23.15 14.23
C MET A 1 -0.98 -22.50 13.79
N SER A 2 -0.44 -22.86 12.62
CA SER A 2 0.75 -22.19 12.09
C SER A 2 0.41 -20.74 11.73
N LYS A 3 1.33 -19.80 11.97
CA LYS A 3 1.18 -18.42 11.49
C LYS A 3 1.34 -18.42 9.97
N LYS A 4 0.40 -17.80 9.27
CA LYS A 4 0.51 -17.60 7.82
C LYS A 4 1.57 -16.56 7.51
N THR A 5 2.32 -16.77 6.43
CA THR A 5 3.29 -15.79 5.93
C THR A 5 2.58 -14.63 5.23
N VAL A 6 3.30 -13.52 4.99
CA VAL A 6 2.74 -12.38 4.25
C VAL A 6 2.28 -12.79 2.85
N PRO A 7 3.07 -13.55 2.05
CA PRO A 7 2.60 -14.00 0.75
C PRO A 7 1.35 -14.86 0.80
N GLU A 8 1.29 -15.83 1.72
CA GLU A 8 0.10 -16.69 1.88
C GLU A 8 -1.16 -15.87 2.20
N LEU A 9 -1.04 -14.86 3.06
CA LEU A 9 -2.16 -13.98 3.37
C LEU A 9 -2.61 -13.18 2.16
N ILE A 10 -1.68 -12.67 1.36
CA ILE A 10 -1.98 -11.94 0.13
C ILE A 10 -2.67 -12.84 -0.88
N GLU A 11 -2.17 -14.05 -1.12
CA GLU A 11 -2.82 -15.00 -2.05
C GLU A 11 -4.24 -15.32 -1.63
N ILE A 12 -4.48 -15.52 -0.33
CA ILE A 12 -5.82 -15.74 0.20
C ILE A 12 -6.71 -14.53 -0.03
N LEU A 13 -6.23 -13.31 0.23
CA LEU A 13 -7.00 -12.09 0.02
C LEU A 13 -7.31 -11.86 -1.47
N VAL A 14 -6.32 -12.02 -2.35
CA VAL A 14 -6.48 -11.90 -3.80
C VAL A 14 -7.47 -12.96 -4.31
N SER A 15 -7.39 -14.19 -3.83
CA SER A 15 -8.34 -15.26 -4.19
C SER A 15 -9.76 -14.93 -3.73
N LEU A 16 -9.93 -14.54 -2.46
CA LEU A 16 -11.24 -14.23 -1.89
C LEU A 16 -11.89 -13.02 -2.55
N TRP A 17 -11.10 -12.02 -2.94
CA TRP A 17 -11.55 -10.74 -3.50
C TRP A 17 -11.15 -10.59 -4.97
N ALA A 18 -11.03 -11.70 -5.69
CA ALA A 18 -10.68 -11.70 -7.11
C ALA A 18 -11.75 -11.04 -7.98
N THR A 19 -13.02 -11.06 -7.54
CA THR A 19 -14.15 -10.42 -8.22
C THR A 19 -14.60 -9.20 -7.43
N PRO A 20 -14.85 -8.04 -8.10
CA PRO A 20 -15.34 -6.84 -7.44
C PRO A 20 -16.64 -7.11 -6.68
N ARG A 21 -16.73 -6.64 -5.44
CA ARG A 21 -17.95 -6.75 -4.62
C ARG A 21 -18.06 -5.63 -3.61
N VAL A 22 -19.29 -5.24 -3.30
CA VAL A 22 -19.56 -4.22 -2.29
C VAL A 22 -19.29 -4.82 -0.89
N PRO A 23 -18.45 -4.17 -0.05
CA PRO A 23 -18.24 -4.63 1.31
C PRO A 23 -19.52 -4.60 2.15
N GLN A 24 -19.69 -5.57 3.04
CA GLN A 24 -20.90 -5.70 3.86
C GLN A 24 -21.18 -4.43 4.70
N TYR A 25 -20.14 -3.80 5.26
CA TYR A 25 -20.32 -2.58 6.07
C TYR A 25 -20.97 -1.42 5.29
N MET A 26 -20.79 -1.37 3.97
CA MET A 26 -21.44 -0.35 3.13
C MET A 26 -22.91 -0.65 2.90
N VAL A 27 -23.23 -1.94 2.71
CA VAL A 27 -24.61 -2.42 2.62
C VAL A 27 -25.35 -2.11 3.93
N ASP A 28 -24.70 -2.40 5.06
CA ASP A 28 -25.26 -2.16 6.39
C ASP A 28 -25.47 -0.66 6.65
N ALA A 29 -24.53 0.18 6.21
CA ALA A 29 -24.63 1.64 6.30
C ALA A 29 -25.64 2.26 5.33
N ARG A 30 -26.22 1.48 4.41
CA ARG A 30 -27.09 1.96 3.32
C ARG A 30 -26.44 3.12 2.55
N ALA A 31 -25.14 2.99 2.29
CA ALA A 31 -24.41 4.01 1.56
C ALA A 31 -25.06 4.21 0.18
N SER A 32 -25.31 5.47 -0.18
CA SER A 32 -25.90 5.81 -1.49
C SER A 32 -24.93 5.62 -2.65
N LEU A 33 -23.63 5.49 -2.35
CA LEU A 33 -22.57 5.30 -3.32
C LEU A 33 -22.07 3.86 -3.23
N GLU A 34 -22.15 3.12 -4.33
CA GLU A 34 -21.59 1.77 -4.43
C GLU A 34 -20.09 1.85 -4.74
N MET A 35 -19.29 1.17 -3.91
CA MET A 35 -17.84 1.13 -4.03
C MET A 35 -17.37 -0.33 -4.02
N PRO A 36 -17.55 -1.06 -5.14
CA PRO A 36 -17.14 -2.44 -5.26
C PRO A 36 -15.61 -2.56 -5.17
N MET A 37 -15.14 -3.33 -4.19
CA MET A 37 -13.72 -3.53 -3.92
C MET A 37 -13.21 -4.83 -4.53
N GLN A 38 -11.97 -4.80 -5.00
CA GLN A 38 -11.24 -5.95 -5.55
C GLN A 38 -9.81 -6.00 -5.01
N CYS A 39 -9.24 -7.19 -4.91
CA CYS A 39 -7.82 -7.40 -4.67
C CYS A 39 -7.15 -7.95 -5.94
N THR A 40 -6.00 -7.38 -6.29
CA THR A 40 -5.20 -7.82 -7.44
C THR A 40 -3.71 -7.88 -7.06
N SER A 41 -2.98 -8.74 -7.75
CA SER A 41 -1.54 -8.88 -7.58
C SER A 41 -0.85 -9.00 -8.93
N LYS A 42 0.36 -8.48 -9.03
CA LYS A 42 1.27 -8.72 -10.14
C LYS A 42 2.39 -9.67 -9.69
N PRO A 43 2.62 -10.78 -10.39
CA PRO A 43 3.70 -11.69 -10.06
C PRO A 43 5.06 -11.04 -10.35
N VAL A 44 6.09 -11.51 -9.66
CA VAL A 44 7.48 -11.09 -9.93
C VAL A 44 7.92 -11.61 -11.30
N ILE A 45 8.49 -10.72 -12.10
CA ILE A 45 9.10 -11.07 -13.39
C ILE A 45 10.63 -11.14 -13.25
N GLU A 46 11.21 -10.26 -12.45
CA GLU A 46 12.65 -10.14 -12.24
C GLU A 46 13.03 -10.33 -10.78
N SER A 47 14.11 -11.08 -10.51
CA SER A 47 14.57 -11.35 -9.16
C SER A 47 15.01 -10.06 -8.45
N PRO A 48 14.35 -9.66 -7.34
CA PRO A 48 14.70 -8.45 -6.62
C PRO A 48 15.94 -8.61 -5.74
N GLU A 49 16.59 -7.49 -5.44
CA GLU A 49 17.73 -7.43 -4.52
C GLU A 49 17.24 -7.39 -3.07
N ILE A 50 17.03 -8.54 -2.45
CA ILE A 50 16.42 -8.62 -1.11
C ILE A 50 17.41 -8.52 0.07
N ALA A 51 18.71 -8.38 -0.19
CA ALA A 51 19.72 -8.31 0.85
C ALA A 51 19.53 -7.04 1.71
N GLY A 52 19.53 -7.21 3.04
CA GLY A 52 19.39 -6.11 4.00
C GLY A 52 17.95 -5.70 4.33
N PHE A 53 16.94 -6.36 3.76
CA PHE A 53 15.53 -6.10 4.09
C PHE A 53 14.98 -7.05 5.16
N PRO A 54 13.96 -6.63 5.93
CA PRO A 54 13.27 -7.52 6.86
C PRO A 54 12.72 -8.78 6.17
N PRO A 55 12.74 -9.95 6.83
CA PRO A 55 12.35 -11.22 6.20
C PRO A 55 10.97 -11.21 5.53
N ASP A 56 9.97 -10.60 6.17
CA ASP A 56 8.61 -10.54 5.63
C ASP A 56 8.53 -9.69 4.35
N LEU A 57 9.31 -8.61 4.28
CA LEU A 57 9.35 -7.73 3.12
C LEU A 57 10.15 -8.35 1.96
N ALA A 58 11.26 -9.00 2.28
CA ALA A 58 12.02 -9.81 1.32
C ALA A 58 11.14 -10.94 0.75
N SER A 59 10.41 -11.64 1.62
CA SER A 59 9.46 -12.68 1.22
C SER A 59 8.36 -12.12 0.32
N PHE A 60 7.79 -10.95 0.64
CA PHE A 60 6.82 -10.27 -0.21
C PHE A 60 7.38 -10.01 -1.61
N TRP A 61 8.54 -9.34 -1.74
CA TRP A 61 9.10 -9.01 -3.05
C TRP A 61 9.57 -10.21 -3.85
N LEU A 62 9.85 -11.36 -3.22
CA LEU A 62 10.12 -12.61 -3.94
C LEU A 62 8.88 -13.20 -4.63
N HIS A 63 7.67 -12.85 -4.18
CA HIS A 63 6.41 -13.43 -4.68
C HIS A 63 5.61 -12.45 -5.54
N PHE A 64 5.62 -11.16 -5.18
CA PHE A 64 4.86 -10.14 -5.88
C PHE A 64 5.72 -8.97 -6.33
N GLU A 65 5.52 -8.56 -7.57
CA GLU A 65 6.01 -7.27 -8.07
C GLU A 65 5.20 -6.15 -7.43
N SER A 66 3.87 -6.28 -7.33
CA SER A 66 3.02 -5.33 -6.62
C SER A 66 1.67 -5.94 -6.27
N VAL A 67 0.99 -5.37 -5.28
CA VAL A 67 -0.32 -5.83 -4.85
C VAL A 67 -1.22 -4.63 -4.56
N CYS A 68 -2.46 -4.68 -5.04
CA CYS A 68 -3.51 -3.74 -4.67
C CYS A 68 -4.58 -4.50 -3.90
N LEU A 69 -4.75 -4.20 -2.61
CA LEU A 69 -5.73 -4.82 -1.74
C LEU A 69 -6.91 -3.86 -1.53
N PHE A 70 -8.13 -4.36 -1.75
CA PHE A 70 -9.38 -3.63 -1.53
C PHE A 70 -9.49 -2.31 -2.30
N GLN A 71 -8.98 -2.29 -3.53
CA GLN A 71 -9.13 -1.14 -4.41
C GLN A 71 -10.57 -1.07 -4.91
N ASP A 72 -11.18 0.10 -4.84
CA ASP A 72 -12.45 0.35 -5.50
C ASP A 72 -12.27 0.40 -7.03
N VAL A 73 -13.07 -0.38 -7.76
CA VAL A 73 -12.91 -0.50 -9.22
C VAL A 73 -13.60 0.62 -10.01
N ASN A 74 -14.49 1.40 -9.39
CA ASN A 74 -15.24 2.46 -10.07
C ASN A 74 -14.45 3.78 -10.12
N TYR A 75 -13.81 4.12 -9.01
CA TYR A 75 -13.12 5.39 -8.79
C TYR A 75 -11.60 5.22 -8.70
N GLY A 76 -11.11 3.98 -8.54
CA GLY A 76 -9.68 3.70 -8.36
C GLY A 76 -9.13 4.22 -7.03
N GLN A 77 -10.00 4.63 -6.12
CA GLN A 77 -9.66 5.22 -4.82
C GLN A 77 -9.72 4.16 -3.72
N TRP A 78 -8.98 4.39 -2.64
CA TRP A 78 -8.94 3.58 -1.42
C TRP A 78 -8.27 2.20 -1.58
N GLY A 79 -8.06 1.53 -0.45
CA GLY A 79 -7.31 0.27 -0.37
C GLY A 79 -5.84 0.46 -0.02
N LEU A 80 -5.10 -0.64 -0.06
CA LEU A 80 -3.67 -0.69 0.25
C LEU A 80 -2.90 -1.10 -1.00
N LYS A 81 -1.97 -0.24 -1.44
CA LYS A 81 -1.06 -0.53 -2.55
C LYS A 81 0.32 -0.88 -2.00
N LEU A 82 0.72 -2.14 -2.16
CA LEU A 82 2.08 -2.61 -1.90
C LEU A 82 2.88 -2.53 -3.19
N LEU A 83 3.94 -1.74 -3.16
CA LEU A 83 4.74 -1.40 -4.33
C LEU A 83 5.86 -2.41 -4.57
N SER A 84 6.34 -2.41 -5.81
CA SER A 84 7.58 -3.08 -6.17
C SER A 84 8.75 -2.52 -5.39
N GLN A 85 9.84 -3.27 -5.34
CA GLN A 85 11.06 -2.77 -4.73
C GLN A 85 11.57 -1.46 -5.37
N PRO A 86 11.72 -1.34 -6.70
CA PRO A 86 12.17 -0.09 -7.32
C PRO A 86 11.19 1.07 -7.10
N ASP A 87 9.88 0.82 -7.18
CA ASP A 87 8.88 1.86 -6.94
C ASP A 87 8.90 2.33 -5.48
N SER A 88 9.05 1.40 -4.53
CA SER A 88 9.18 1.73 -3.11
C SER A 88 10.40 2.62 -2.84
N ARG A 89 11.55 2.30 -3.46
CA ARG A 89 12.77 3.13 -3.38
C ARG A 89 12.52 4.53 -3.97
N SER A 90 11.90 4.59 -5.14
CA SER A 90 11.60 5.85 -5.84
C SER A 90 10.67 6.77 -5.03
N VAL A 91 9.54 6.24 -4.55
CA VAL A 91 8.54 6.99 -3.76
C VAL A 91 9.14 7.46 -2.44
N THR A 92 9.90 6.60 -1.76
CA THR A 92 10.54 6.98 -0.48
C THR A 92 11.58 8.08 -0.69
N SER A 93 12.38 7.98 -1.76
CA SER A 93 13.39 9.00 -2.07
C SER A 93 12.75 10.34 -2.41
N ARG A 94 11.69 10.34 -3.23
CA ARG A 94 10.95 11.56 -3.59
C ARG A 94 10.33 12.23 -2.37
N SER A 95 9.67 11.45 -1.50
CA SER A 95 9.10 11.95 -0.25
C SER A 95 10.14 12.62 0.63
N PHE A 96 11.36 12.05 0.69
CA PHE A 96 12.46 12.65 1.44
C PHE A 96 12.97 13.95 0.80
N SER A 97 13.08 14.02 -0.53
CA SER A 97 13.44 15.27 -1.22
C SER A 97 12.40 16.37 -0.99
N GLU A 98 11.11 16.06 -1.14
CA GLU A 98 10.01 16.99 -0.88
C GLU A 98 10.04 17.47 0.58
N PHE A 99 10.34 16.59 1.52
CA PHE A 99 10.54 16.96 2.92
C PHE A 99 11.69 17.97 3.11
N LEU A 100 12.84 17.74 2.46
CA LEU A 100 14.01 18.62 2.58
C LEU A 100 13.79 19.99 1.93
N GLU A 101 13.05 20.04 0.82
CA GLU A 101 12.61 21.28 0.18
C GLU A 101 11.75 22.10 1.16
N CYS A 102 10.69 21.48 1.70
CA CYS A 102 9.84 22.13 2.71
C CYS A 102 10.63 22.58 3.94
N TYR A 103 11.57 21.77 4.44
CA TYR A 103 12.41 22.14 5.59
C TYR A 103 13.30 23.34 5.31
N SER A 104 13.85 23.42 4.10
CA SER A 104 14.69 24.55 3.67
C SER A 104 13.87 25.83 3.52
N ASP A 105 12.66 25.73 2.95
CA ASP A 105 11.75 26.85 2.75
C ASP A 105 11.27 27.49 4.07
N VAL A 106 11.21 26.71 5.15
CA VAL A 106 10.88 27.23 6.49
C VAL A 106 12.12 27.52 7.36
N GLU A 107 13.30 27.66 6.75
CA GLU A 107 14.58 27.96 7.42
C GLU A 107 14.91 27.01 8.58
N GLY A 108 14.52 25.74 8.44
CA GLY A 108 14.75 24.73 9.47
C GLY A 108 13.78 24.76 10.65
N GLN A 109 12.70 25.55 10.58
CA GLN A 109 11.60 25.43 11.54
C GLN A 109 10.92 24.07 11.39
N LYS A 110 10.42 23.53 12.51
CA LYS A 110 9.71 22.25 12.52
C LYS A 110 8.29 22.41 11.95
N PHE A 111 8.18 22.54 10.63
CA PHE A 111 6.89 22.72 9.94
C PHE A 111 5.91 21.55 10.14
N TRP A 112 6.42 20.40 10.59
CA TRP A 112 5.65 19.18 10.86
C TRP A 112 5.06 19.11 12.29
N GLU A 113 5.39 20.05 13.18
CA GLU A 113 4.78 20.11 14.51
C GLU A 113 3.55 21.03 14.49
N PRO A 114 2.46 20.70 15.23
CA PRO A 114 1.32 21.60 15.35
C PRO A 114 1.77 22.90 16.00
N GLN A 115 1.54 24.01 15.32
CA GLN A 115 1.80 25.36 15.84
C GLN A 115 0.72 25.68 16.88
N PHE A 116 0.90 25.24 18.12
CA PHE A 116 0.03 25.65 19.21
C PHE A 116 0.26 27.14 19.48
N GLY A 117 -0.72 27.97 19.10
CA GLY A 117 -0.69 29.42 19.27
C GLY A 117 -0.51 29.83 20.73
N SER A 118 0.30 30.87 20.93
CA SER A 118 0.46 31.60 22.20
C SER A 118 -0.61 32.66 22.36
#